data_AF-A0A015U6Y3-F1
#
_entry.id   AF-A0A015U6Y3-F1
#
_cell.length_a   1.000
_cell.length_b   1.000
_cell.length_c   1.000
_cell.angle_alpha   90.00
_cell.angle_beta   90.00
_cell.angle_gamma   90.00
#
_symmetry.space_group_name_H-M   'P 1'
#
loop_
_entity.id
_entity.type
_entity.pdbx_description
1 polymer ?
#
loop_
_entity_poly.entity_id
_entity_poly.type
_entity_poly.pdbx_seq_one_letter_code
_entity_poly.pdbx_strand_id
1 'polypeptide(L)'
;MYAIATYSDASYTLLYTKYTSLELGLFALERMIHIAEDSAAGMVYADHYQVTEGKQSNAPVIDYQFGSLRDDFNFGSVLLFKASALKEAAKRMKSDYDFAGFYDLRLKLSQKYPLVHINEYLYSEVENDTRKSGEKIFDYVDPKNRDRQIEMEEACTEHLQKIGGYLKPEFQKIEFNTGNFPYEASVIIPVRNRIRTIRDAIRSVLSQKADFKFNLIIIDNHSTDGTTEAIDEFKDDERLIHLIPERNDLGIGGCWNLGVHHPLCGKFAVQLDSDDVYAHDGTLQVMVNAFYEQNCAMVVGTYMMTDFDMNMIAPGIIDHKEWTPENGRNNALRINGLGAPRAFYTPILRELKVPNTSYGEDYALGLNFSRQYQIGRVYEVVYLCRRWDDNSDASLDIVKMNAHNLYKDRIRTWELQARIALNKKQR
;
A
#
# COMPACT_ATOMS: atom_id res chain seq x y z
N MET A 1 19.97 -19.11 -0.22
CA MET A 1 20.11 -18.96 1.25
C MET A 1 20.63 -20.21 1.97
N TYR A 2 20.13 -21.41 1.65
CA TYR A 2 20.53 -22.65 2.33
C TYR A 2 22.05 -22.93 2.30
N ALA A 3 22.70 -22.67 1.16
CA ALA A 3 24.15 -22.79 1.03
C ALA A 3 24.89 -21.87 2.03
N ILE A 4 24.53 -20.58 2.07
CA ILE A 4 25.12 -19.60 3.02
C ILE A 4 24.98 -20.10 4.46
N ALA A 5 23.78 -20.56 4.84
CA ALA A 5 23.53 -21.06 6.18
C ALA A 5 24.38 -22.31 6.51
N THR A 6 24.51 -23.23 5.55
CA THR A 6 25.30 -24.46 5.70
C THR A 6 26.79 -24.17 5.90
N TYR A 7 27.35 -23.23 5.14
CA TYR A 7 28.77 -22.87 5.19
C TYR A 7 29.14 -21.87 6.28
N SER A 8 28.17 -21.27 6.98
CA SER A 8 28.46 -20.39 8.12
C SER A 8 29.04 -21.18 9.30
N ASP A 9 30.30 -20.98 9.65
CA ASP A 9 31.00 -21.71 10.72
C ASP A 9 31.38 -20.84 11.94
N ALA A 10 31.28 -19.52 11.83
CA ALA A 10 31.41 -18.56 12.93
C ALA A 10 30.11 -18.35 13.74
N SER A 11 30.20 -17.60 14.84
CA SER A 11 29.03 -17.21 15.67
C SER A 11 28.04 -16.32 14.94
N TYR A 12 28.53 -15.51 13.99
CA TYR A 12 27.74 -14.60 13.17
C TYR A 12 28.07 -14.77 11.68
N THR A 13 27.08 -14.50 10.84
CA THR A 13 27.21 -14.47 9.38
C THR A 13 26.96 -13.05 8.90
N LEU A 14 27.95 -12.42 8.29
CA LEU A 14 27.76 -11.15 7.59
C LEU A 14 27.35 -11.43 6.14
N LEU A 15 26.26 -10.83 5.69
CA LEU A 15 25.83 -10.86 4.31
C LEU A 15 25.84 -9.44 3.75
N TYR A 16 26.60 -9.25 2.67
CA TYR A 16 26.60 -8.04 1.87
C TYR A 16 25.87 -8.32 0.55
N THR A 17 24.79 -7.60 0.27
CA THR A 17 23.88 -7.89 -0.86
C THR A 17 24.20 -7.09 -2.12
N LYS A 18 25.21 -6.22 -2.07
CA LYS A 18 25.70 -5.44 -3.21
C LYS A 18 27.08 -5.92 -3.66
N TYR A 19 27.54 -5.38 -4.80
CA TYR A 19 28.87 -5.62 -5.37
C TYR A 19 29.77 -4.38 -5.32
N THR A 20 29.24 -3.26 -4.80
CA THR A 20 29.95 -1.99 -4.63
C THR A 20 30.98 -2.07 -3.50
N SER A 21 31.86 -1.07 -3.40
CA SER A 21 32.77 -1.01 -2.27
C SER A 21 31.99 -0.73 -0.99
N LEU A 22 32.26 -1.55 0.03
CA LEU A 22 31.73 -1.41 1.38
C LEU A 22 32.83 -0.85 2.28
N GLU A 23 32.55 0.27 2.93
CA GLU A 23 33.42 0.84 3.97
C GLU A 23 32.70 0.77 5.32
N LEU A 24 33.24 -0.01 6.26
CA LEU A 24 32.67 -0.12 7.60
C LEU A 24 33.07 1.07 8.44
N GLY A 25 32.12 1.59 9.23
CA GLY A 25 32.40 2.58 10.25
C GLY A 25 33.29 2.03 11.38
N LEU A 26 33.86 2.95 12.17
CA LEU A 26 34.68 2.59 13.32
C LEU A 26 33.88 1.71 14.30
N PHE A 27 34.38 0.50 14.58
CA PHE A 27 33.75 -0.50 15.43
C PHE A 27 32.33 -0.94 15.01
N ALA A 28 31.99 -0.79 13.72
CA ALA A 28 30.65 -1.08 13.22
C ALA A 28 30.21 -2.53 13.49
N LEU A 29 31.08 -3.51 13.23
CA LEU A 29 30.73 -4.92 13.41
C LEU A 29 30.60 -5.28 14.89
N GLU A 30 31.48 -4.77 15.75
CA GLU A 30 31.41 -4.92 17.20
C GLU A 30 30.10 -4.32 17.72
N ARG A 31 29.72 -3.14 17.23
CA ARG A 31 28.43 -2.50 17.57
C ARG A 31 27.25 -3.36 17.14
N MET A 32 27.25 -3.88 15.92
CA MET A 32 26.20 -4.77 15.43
C MET A 32 26.12 -6.07 16.26
N ILE A 33 27.25 -6.67 16.61
CA ILE A 33 27.31 -7.88 17.45
C ILE A 33 26.74 -7.59 18.84
N HIS A 34 27.17 -6.52 19.53
CA HIS A 34 26.65 -6.18 20.85
C HIS A 34 25.13 -5.99 20.84
N ILE A 35 24.59 -5.26 19.86
CA ILE A 35 23.13 -5.09 19.75
C ILE A 35 22.43 -6.42 19.46
N ALA A 36 23.01 -7.28 18.60
CA ALA A 36 22.44 -8.60 18.34
C ALA A 36 22.36 -9.46 19.61
N GLU A 37 23.36 -9.37 20.49
CA GLU A 37 23.42 -10.09 21.76
C GLU A 37 22.43 -9.53 22.78
N ASP A 38 22.49 -8.22 23.04
CA ASP A 38 21.67 -7.54 24.04
C ASP A 38 20.17 -7.64 23.73
N SER A 39 19.81 -7.64 22.44
CA SER A 39 18.42 -7.77 21.98
C SER A 39 17.99 -9.22 21.69
N ALA A 40 18.90 -10.17 21.81
CA ALA A 40 18.72 -11.56 21.37
C ALA A 40 18.22 -11.69 19.91
N ALA A 41 18.61 -10.76 19.04
CA ALA A 41 18.16 -10.72 17.65
C ALA A 41 18.69 -11.90 16.83
N GLY A 42 17.88 -12.34 15.88
CA GLY A 42 18.29 -13.30 14.86
C GLY A 42 19.05 -12.63 13.72
N MET A 43 18.73 -11.36 13.47
CA MET A 43 19.37 -10.51 12.47
C MET A 43 19.36 -9.06 12.95
N VAL A 44 20.46 -8.36 12.72
CA VAL A 44 20.54 -6.90 12.85
C VAL A 44 20.95 -6.28 11.53
N TYR A 45 20.50 -5.05 11.32
CA TYR A 45 20.77 -4.25 10.14
C TYR A 45 20.80 -2.77 10.55
N ALA A 46 21.41 -1.91 9.76
CA ALA A 46 21.68 -0.54 10.18
C ALA A 46 21.44 0.49 9.08
N ASP A 47 21.24 1.74 9.52
CA ASP A 47 21.39 2.91 8.66
C ASP A 47 22.79 2.94 8.04
N HIS A 48 22.88 3.59 6.88
CA HIS A 48 24.13 3.69 6.15
C HIS A 48 24.27 5.03 5.45
N TYR A 49 25.49 5.32 5.05
CA TYR A 49 25.77 6.43 4.17
C TYR A 49 25.80 5.96 2.72
N GLN A 50 25.26 6.78 1.82
CA GLN A 50 25.46 6.64 0.39
C GLN A 50 26.51 7.66 -0.05
N VAL A 51 27.56 7.17 -0.70
CA VAL A 51 28.67 7.99 -1.21
C VAL A 51 28.64 7.97 -2.73
N THR A 52 28.39 9.13 -3.33
CA THR A 52 28.36 9.32 -4.78
C THR A 52 29.28 10.49 -5.12
N GLU A 53 30.23 10.29 -6.04
CA GLU A 53 31.21 11.32 -6.44
C GLU A 53 31.94 11.97 -5.25
N GLY A 54 32.22 11.19 -4.21
CA GLY A 54 32.88 11.66 -2.98
C GLY A 54 32.00 12.46 -2.03
N LYS A 55 30.71 12.68 -2.36
CA LYS A 55 29.73 13.30 -1.47
C LYS A 55 29.00 12.22 -0.67
N GLN A 56 29.08 12.33 0.66
CA GLN A 56 28.36 11.47 1.59
C GLN A 56 26.96 12.02 1.87
N SER A 57 25.95 11.15 1.89
CA SER A 57 24.57 11.46 2.25
C SER A 57 23.97 10.38 3.14
N ASN A 58 23.00 10.76 3.97
CA ASN A 58 22.32 9.83 4.88
C ASN A 58 21.32 8.97 4.09
N ALA A 59 21.40 7.65 4.25
CA ALA A 59 20.45 6.69 3.70
C ALA A 59 19.85 5.85 4.83
N PRO A 60 18.91 6.41 5.62
CA PRO A 60 18.29 5.67 6.70
C PRO A 60 17.40 4.55 6.16
N VAL A 61 17.38 3.44 6.87
CA VAL A 61 16.48 2.30 6.62
C VAL A 61 15.29 2.39 7.57
N ILE A 62 14.45 1.35 7.59
CA ILE A 62 13.15 1.38 8.25
C ILE A 62 13.08 0.36 9.39
N ASP A 63 12.41 0.74 10.49
CA ASP A 63 12.17 -0.13 11.63
C ASP A 63 11.36 -1.38 11.26
N TYR A 64 11.73 -2.51 11.85
CA TYR A 64 11.03 -3.78 11.69
C TYR A 64 9.95 -3.95 12.75
N GLN A 65 8.80 -4.48 12.35
CA GLN A 65 7.70 -4.80 13.25
C GLN A 65 6.92 -6.03 12.78
N PHE A 66 5.98 -6.49 13.59
CA PHE A 66 5.24 -7.72 13.33
C PHE A 66 4.54 -7.73 11.96
N GLY A 67 3.99 -6.59 11.55
CA GLY A 67 3.36 -6.37 10.25
C GLY A 67 4.31 -6.02 9.11
N SER A 68 5.64 -5.99 9.31
CA SER A 68 6.62 -5.78 8.24
C SER A 68 6.73 -7.02 7.37
N LEU A 69 5.69 -7.28 6.57
CA LEU A 69 5.56 -8.45 5.70
C LEU A 69 5.88 -8.15 4.25
N ARG A 70 6.22 -6.90 3.90
CA ARG A 70 6.45 -6.55 2.50
C ARG A 70 7.68 -7.22 1.93
N ASP A 71 7.58 -7.67 0.69
CA ASP A 71 8.69 -8.24 -0.08
C ASP A 71 9.64 -7.17 -0.65
N ASP A 72 9.27 -5.89 -0.55
CA ASP A 72 10.08 -4.71 -0.91
C ASP A 72 10.76 -4.03 0.29
N PHE A 73 10.77 -4.67 1.48
CA PHE A 73 11.32 -4.07 2.70
C PHE A 73 12.83 -3.80 2.58
N ASN A 74 13.25 -2.56 2.88
CA ASN A 74 14.64 -2.15 2.79
C ASN A 74 15.37 -2.37 4.13
N PHE A 75 16.31 -3.32 4.15
CA PHE A 75 17.21 -3.57 5.28
C PHE A 75 18.57 -2.87 5.13
N GLY A 76 18.81 -2.15 4.03
CA GLY A 76 20.16 -1.81 3.58
C GLY A 76 20.87 -3.03 2.99
N SER A 77 22.15 -2.86 2.65
CA SER A 77 22.93 -3.92 1.99
C SER A 77 23.73 -4.81 2.94
N VAL A 78 23.95 -4.39 4.18
CA VAL A 78 24.72 -5.15 5.17
C VAL A 78 23.78 -5.73 6.22
N LEU A 79 23.77 -7.07 6.29
CA LEU A 79 22.94 -7.83 7.22
C LEU A 79 23.84 -8.72 8.08
N LEU A 80 23.70 -8.62 9.41
CA LEU A 80 24.42 -9.49 10.33
C LEU A 80 23.44 -10.47 10.97
N PHE A 81 23.64 -11.76 10.72
CA PHE A 81 22.82 -12.83 11.28
C PHE A 81 23.54 -13.52 12.44
N LYS A 82 22.78 -13.88 13.47
CA LYS A 82 23.23 -14.91 14.41
C LYS A 82 23.26 -16.25 13.67
N ALA A 83 24.43 -16.86 13.53
CA ALA A 83 24.61 -18.02 12.64
C ALA A 83 23.71 -19.21 13.02
N SER A 84 23.46 -19.41 14.32
CA SER A 84 22.54 -20.46 14.79
C SER A 84 21.08 -20.18 14.40
N ALA A 85 20.64 -18.91 14.46
CA ALA A 85 19.30 -18.51 14.04
C ALA A 85 19.13 -18.60 12.51
N LEU A 86 20.16 -18.20 11.75
CA LEU A 86 20.21 -18.36 10.29
C LEU A 86 20.05 -19.83 9.87
N LYS A 87 20.84 -20.73 10.47
CA LYS A 87 20.77 -22.18 10.22
C LYS A 87 19.42 -22.77 10.60
N GLU A 88 18.85 -22.35 11.73
CA GLU A 88 17.55 -22.82 12.19
C GLU A 88 16.42 -22.37 11.26
N ALA A 89 16.43 -21.11 10.83
CA ALA A 89 15.46 -20.56 9.89
C ALA A 89 15.58 -21.25 8.52
N ALA A 90 16.80 -21.42 8.00
CA ALA A 90 17.04 -22.09 6.71
C ALA A 90 16.57 -23.56 6.71
N LYS A 91 16.70 -24.28 7.83
CA LYS A 91 16.18 -25.66 7.97
C LYS A 91 14.65 -25.75 7.97
N ARG A 92 13.96 -24.64 8.26
CA ARG A 92 12.49 -24.56 8.27
C ARG A 92 11.90 -24.12 6.92
N MET A 93 12.74 -23.68 5.97
CA MET A 93 12.31 -23.42 4.61
C MET A 93 11.92 -24.74 3.94
N LYS A 94 10.80 -24.76 3.23
CA LYS A 94 10.22 -25.99 2.65
C LYS A 94 10.35 -26.06 1.13
N SER A 95 10.41 -24.90 0.49
CA SER A 95 10.47 -24.77 -0.96
C SER A 95 11.86 -24.28 -1.38
N ASP A 96 12.30 -24.70 -2.55
CA ASP A 96 13.40 -24.07 -3.25
C ASP A 96 12.80 -22.96 -4.13
N TYR A 97 13.30 -21.74 -3.96
CA TYR A 97 12.74 -20.54 -4.57
C TYR A 97 13.80 -19.87 -5.43
N ASP A 98 13.46 -19.51 -6.66
CA ASP A 98 14.36 -18.76 -7.54
C ASP A 98 14.44 -17.28 -7.12
N PHE A 99 13.37 -16.75 -6.53
CA PHE A 99 13.22 -15.32 -6.19
C PHE A 99 12.92 -15.09 -4.70
N ALA A 100 12.07 -15.89 -4.08
CA ALA A 100 11.59 -15.66 -2.71
C ALA A 100 12.52 -16.21 -1.60
N GLY A 101 13.67 -16.80 -1.93
CA GLY A 101 14.52 -17.50 -0.96
C GLY A 101 15.01 -16.61 0.21
N PHE A 102 15.36 -15.35 -0.04
CA PHE A 102 15.71 -14.41 1.04
C PHE A 102 14.48 -13.97 1.84
N TYR A 103 13.36 -13.75 1.15
CA TYR A 103 12.11 -13.33 1.76
C TYR A 103 11.54 -14.40 2.69
N ASP A 104 11.45 -15.67 2.27
CA ASP A 104 11.01 -16.77 3.13
C ASP A 104 11.96 -16.95 4.32
N LEU A 105 13.29 -16.91 4.12
CA LEU A 105 14.26 -17.00 5.22
C LEU A 105 13.98 -15.94 6.30
N ARG A 106 13.85 -14.67 5.89
CA ARG A 106 13.51 -13.57 6.79
C ARG A 106 12.20 -13.85 7.53
N LEU A 107 11.17 -14.31 6.82
CA LEU A 107 9.88 -14.66 7.42
C LEU A 107 9.97 -15.84 8.38
N LYS A 108 10.83 -16.83 8.15
CA LYS A 108 11.09 -17.91 9.13
C LYS A 108 11.80 -17.35 10.36
N LEU A 109 12.78 -16.46 10.15
CA LEU A 109 13.55 -15.85 11.23
C LEU A 109 12.64 -15.03 12.16
N SER A 110 11.77 -14.20 11.60
CA SER A 110 10.83 -13.34 12.35
C SER A 110 9.83 -14.10 13.20
N GLN A 111 9.57 -15.38 12.89
CA GLN A 111 8.68 -16.24 13.70
C GLN A 111 9.26 -16.60 15.08
N LYS A 112 10.57 -16.47 15.27
CA LYS A 112 11.25 -16.91 16.50
C LYS A 112 12.21 -15.89 17.09
N TYR A 113 12.71 -14.96 16.28
CA TYR A 113 13.74 -14.03 16.68
C TYR A 113 13.36 -12.61 16.29
N PRO A 114 13.73 -11.61 17.11
CA PRO A 114 13.69 -10.21 16.68
C PRO A 114 14.58 -9.99 15.45
N LEU A 115 14.11 -9.13 14.54
CA LEU A 115 14.97 -8.47 13.56
C LEU A 115 15.09 -7.02 14.01
N VAL A 116 16.30 -6.56 14.27
CA VAL A 116 16.52 -5.28 14.95
C VAL A 116 17.20 -4.30 14.01
N HIS A 117 16.55 -3.15 13.85
CA HIS A 117 17.13 -1.99 13.21
C HIS A 117 18.04 -1.26 14.19
N ILE A 118 19.29 -1.07 13.81
CA ILE A 118 20.25 -0.20 14.48
C ILE A 118 20.20 1.14 13.76
N ASN A 119 19.49 2.10 14.34
CA ASN A 119 19.30 3.45 13.80
C ASN A 119 20.57 4.32 14.00
N GLU A 120 21.71 3.78 13.56
CA GLU A 120 23.05 4.36 13.60
C GLU A 120 23.70 4.11 12.23
N TYR A 121 24.46 5.08 11.72
CA TYR A 121 25.10 4.98 10.42
C TYR A 121 26.39 4.18 10.54
N LEU A 122 26.33 2.87 10.27
CA LEU A 122 27.43 1.94 10.58
C LEU A 122 28.31 1.57 9.39
N TYR A 123 27.93 1.94 8.16
CA TYR A 123 28.74 1.70 6.97
C TYR A 123 28.41 2.69 5.86
N SER A 124 29.31 2.77 4.89
CA SER A 124 29.17 3.56 3.68
C SER A 124 29.15 2.66 2.45
N GLU A 125 28.23 2.95 1.53
CA GLU A 125 28.16 2.35 0.22
C GLU A 125 28.72 3.31 -0.82
N VAL A 126 29.79 2.93 -1.50
CA VAL A 126 30.40 3.76 -2.55
C VAL A 126 29.82 3.37 -3.91
N GLU A 127 28.93 4.20 -4.44
CA GLU A 127 28.36 4.00 -5.77
C GLU A 127 29.32 4.53 -6.85
N ASN A 128 29.88 3.59 -7.62
CA ASN A 128 30.75 3.89 -8.76
C ASN A 128 29.96 4.00 -10.09
N ASP A 129 28.64 3.78 -10.06
CA ASP A 129 27.77 3.75 -11.24
C ASP A 129 26.77 4.92 -11.19
N THR A 130 26.97 5.91 -12.05
CA THR A 130 26.21 7.18 -12.10
C THR A 130 24.96 7.11 -12.98
N ARG A 131 24.51 5.90 -13.37
CA ARG A 131 23.26 5.74 -14.13
C ARG A 131 22.07 6.28 -13.32
N LYS A 132 21.27 7.14 -13.94
CA LYS A 132 20.09 7.76 -13.31
C LYS A 132 19.13 6.67 -12.83
N SER A 133 18.73 6.73 -11.56
CA SER A 133 17.77 5.84 -10.90
C SER A 133 16.36 5.82 -11.53
N GLY A 134 16.08 6.71 -12.48
CA GLY A 134 14.78 6.86 -13.15
C GLY A 134 14.33 5.67 -14.00
N GLU A 135 15.22 4.71 -14.31
CA GLU A 135 14.85 3.47 -15.02
C GLU A 135 14.29 2.37 -14.10
N LYS A 136 14.43 2.48 -12.76
CA LYS A 136 14.00 1.45 -11.80
C LYS A 136 12.56 1.60 -11.29
N ILE A 137 11.87 2.66 -11.67
CA ILE A 137 10.50 2.94 -11.19
C ILE A 137 9.46 1.98 -11.81
N PHE A 138 9.81 1.23 -12.87
CA PHE A 138 8.86 0.36 -13.57
C PHE A 138 9.24 -1.13 -13.55
N ASP A 139 10.26 -1.51 -12.78
CA ASP A 139 10.71 -2.91 -12.68
C ASP A 139 9.63 -3.84 -12.10
N TYR A 140 8.58 -3.33 -11.44
CA TYR A 140 7.47 -4.16 -10.92
C TYR A 140 6.46 -4.60 -12.00
N VAL A 141 6.61 -4.15 -13.25
CA VAL A 141 5.63 -4.39 -14.35
C VAL A 141 6.18 -5.27 -15.47
N ASP A 142 7.40 -5.79 -15.33
CA ASP A 142 7.94 -6.84 -16.20
C ASP A 142 7.09 -8.13 -16.03
N PRO A 143 6.62 -8.80 -17.10
CA PRO A 143 6.03 -10.13 -17.05
C PRO A 143 6.87 -11.19 -16.30
N LYS A 144 8.21 -11.01 -16.24
CA LYS A 144 9.13 -11.79 -15.38
C LYS A 144 8.85 -11.63 -13.89
N ASN A 145 8.06 -10.64 -13.49
CA ASN A 145 7.60 -10.52 -12.11
C ASN A 145 6.54 -11.53 -11.76
N ARG A 146 5.83 -12.15 -12.70
CA ARG A 146 4.71 -13.03 -12.31
C ARG A 146 5.19 -14.22 -11.47
N ASP A 147 6.25 -14.88 -11.90
CA ASP A 147 6.83 -16.02 -11.15
C ASP A 147 7.37 -15.55 -9.79
N ARG A 148 8.06 -14.40 -9.77
CA ARG A 148 8.46 -13.73 -8.51
C ARG A 148 7.26 -13.45 -7.61
N GLN A 149 6.17 -12.90 -8.12
CA GLN A 149 4.97 -12.56 -7.34
C GLN A 149 4.33 -13.83 -6.75
N ILE A 150 4.28 -14.92 -7.53
CA ILE A 150 3.77 -16.22 -7.08
C ILE A 150 4.61 -16.73 -5.91
N GLU A 151 5.94 -16.81 -6.06
CA GLU A 151 6.80 -17.31 -4.97
C GLU A 151 6.72 -16.43 -3.71
N MET A 152 6.67 -15.11 -3.87
CA MET A 152 6.56 -14.19 -2.73
C MET A 152 5.21 -14.34 -2.03
N GLU A 153 4.13 -14.55 -2.78
CA GLU A 153 2.81 -14.84 -2.24
C GLU A 153 2.78 -16.18 -1.49
N GLU A 154 3.40 -17.23 -2.03
CA GLU A 154 3.51 -18.54 -1.39
C GLU A 154 4.25 -18.45 -0.06
N ALA A 155 5.42 -17.81 -0.03
CA ALA A 155 6.22 -17.60 1.17
C ALA A 155 5.47 -16.82 2.26
N CYS A 156 4.78 -15.73 1.87
CA CYS A 156 3.96 -14.94 2.79
C CYS A 156 2.78 -15.76 3.33
N THR A 157 2.10 -16.50 2.46
CA THR A 157 0.95 -17.33 2.83
C THR A 157 1.35 -18.40 3.85
N GLU A 158 2.48 -19.08 3.64
CA GLU A 158 3.00 -20.07 4.58
C GLU A 158 3.34 -19.42 5.94
N HIS A 159 3.95 -18.23 5.91
CA HIS A 159 4.23 -17.47 7.13
C HIS A 159 2.95 -17.12 7.89
N LEU A 160 1.93 -16.60 7.21
CA LEU A 160 0.62 -16.28 7.79
C LEU A 160 -0.06 -17.50 8.41
N GLN A 161 0.01 -18.66 7.75
CA GLN A 161 -0.50 -19.91 8.31
C GLN A 161 0.25 -20.28 9.59
N LYS A 162 1.58 -20.13 9.59
CA LYS A 162 2.43 -20.48 10.74
C LYS A 162 2.16 -19.60 11.97
N ILE A 163 1.93 -18.30 11.78
CA ILE A 163 1.65 -17.35 12.87
C ILE A 163 0.16 -17.29 13.25
N GLY A 164 -0.71 -17.96 12.49
CA GLY A 164 -2.16 -17.95 12.70
C GLY A 164 -2.88 -16.72 12.16
N GLY A 165 -2.26 -15.95 11.27
CA GLY A 165 -2.83 -14.77 10.60
C GLY A 165 -3.51 -15.07 9.25
N TYR A 166 -3.42 -16.30 8.76
CA TYR A 166 -4.06 -16.73 7.50
C TYR A 166 -5.58 -16.77 7.63
N LEU A 167 -6.29 -16.28 6.62
CA LEU A 167 -7.74 -16.46 6.49
C LEU A 167 -8.04 -17.43 5.34
N LYS A 168 -9.06 -18.29 5.49
CA LYS A 168 -9.62 -19.18 4.44
C LYS A 168 -10.68 -18.48 3.60
N PRO A 169 -10.77 -18.65 2.26
CA PRO A 169 -11.56 -17.83 1.32
C PRO A 169 -13.08 -17.97 1.51
N GLU A 170 -13.51 -17.56 2.69
CA GLU A 170 -14.86 -17.58 3.21
C GLU A 170 -15.19 -16.13 3.58
N PHE A 171 -16.29 -15.63 3.03
CA PHE A 171 -16.69 -14.24 3.10
C PHE A 171 -18.12 -14.12 3.60
N GLN A 172 -18.37 -13.11 4.42
CA GLN A 172 -19.71 -12.74 4.82
C GLN A 172 -20.49 -12.20 3.62
N LYS A 173 -21.75 -12.63 3.50
CA LYS A 173 -22.66 -12.15 2.46
C LYS A 173 -23.33 -10.86 2.88
N ILE A 174 -23.63 -10.01 1.89
CA ILE A 174 -24.22 -8.69 2.09
C ILE A 174 -25.58 -8.64 1.41
N GLU A 175 -26.61 -8.25 2.15
CA GLU A 175 -27.99 -8.17 1.64
C GLU A 175 -28.29 -6.83 0.93
N PHE A 176 -27.41 -5.83 1.06
CA PHE A 176 -27.53 -4.47 0.48
C PHE A 176 -28.85 -3.74 0.79
N ASN A 177 -29.52 -4.10 1.88
CA ASN A 177 -30.81 -3.54 2.30
C ASN A 177 -30.72 -2.63 3.53
N THR A 178 -29.51 -2.28 3.98
CA THR A 178 -29.30 -1.49 5.19
C THR A 178 -29.45 0.00 4.91
N GLY A 179 -30.46 0.63 5.49
CA GLY A 179 -30.70 2.07 5.38
C GLY A 179 -31.53 2.44 4.14
N ASN A 180 -31.98 3.70 4.10
CA ASN A 180 -32.71 4.27 2.98
C ASN A 180 -31.84 5.33 2.30
N PHE A 181 -31.52 5.12 1.02
CA PHE A 181 -30.61 5.97 0.27
C PHE A 181 -31.33 6.63 -0.91
N PRO A 182 -31.43 7.97 -0.98
CA PRO A 182 -31.99 8.67 -2.13
C PRO A 182 -31.17 8.51 -3.42
N TYR A 183 -29.88 8.22 -3.27
CA TYR A 183 -28.92 7.99 -4.35
C TYR A 183 -28.33 6.60 -4.23
N GLU A 184 -28.16 5.92 -5.35
CA GLU A 184 -27.50 4.61 -5.39
C GLU A 184 -25.99 4.77 -5.18
N ALA A 185 -25.40 5.80 -5.76
CA ALA A 185 -23.98 6.10 -5.62
C ALA A 185 -23.70 7.58 -5.31
N SER A 186 -22.61 7.82 -4.60
CA SER A 186 -21.98 9.12 -4.46
C SER A 186 -20.54 9.03 -4.89
N VAL A 187 -20.12 9.88 -5.83
CA VAL A 187 -18.69 10.08 -6.06
C VAL A 187 -18.17 11.04 -5.00
N ILE A 188 -17.08 10.68 -4.33
CA ILE A 188 -16.47 11.48 -3.27
C ILE A 188 -15.10 11.96 -3.72
N ILE A 189 -14.91 13.28 -3.70
CA ILE A 189 -13.66 13.94 -4.08
C ILE A 189 -13.16 14.80 -2.91
N PRO A 190 -12.20 14.31 -2.11
CA PRO A 190 -11.38 15.16 -1.27
C PRO A 190 -10.47 16.05 -2.13
N VAL A 191 -10.45 17.35 -1.85
CA VAL A 191 -9.63 18.29 -2.62
C VAL A 191 -8.95 19.31 -1.72
N ARG A 192 -7.72 19.67 -2.07
CA ARG A 192 -7.02 20.83 -1.55
C ARG A 192 -6.03 21.32 -2.60
N ASN A 193 -6.20 22.56 -3.06
CA ASN A 193 -5.32 23.20 -4.04
C ASN A 193 -5.12 22.35 -5.31
N ARG A 194 -6.17 22.24 -6.12
CA ARG A 194 -6.22 21.48 -7.38
C ARG A 194 -6.86 22.29 -8.51
N ILE A 195 -6.57 23.59 -8.59
CA ILE A 195 -7.17 24.48 -9.59
C ILE A 195 -6.97 23.98 -11.04
N ARG A 196 -5.83 23.34 -11.29
CA ARG A 196 -5.43 22.85 -12.62
C ARG A 196 -6.24 21.63 -13.09
N THR A 197 -6.81 20.86 -12.18
CA THR A 197 -7.32 19.51 -12.48
C THR A 197 -8.77 19.29 -12.08
N ILE A 198 -9.26 20.03 -11.08
CA ILE A 198 -10.58 19.79 -10.46
C ILE A 198 -11.73 19.90 -11.46
N ARG A 199 -11.65 20.80 -12.44
CA ARG A 199 -12.70 20.97 -13.47
C ARG A 199 -12.87 19.70 -14.32
N ASP A 200 -11.77 19.03 -14.66
CA ASP A 200 -11.82 17.78 -15.44
C ASP A 200 -12.39 16.65 -14.61
N ALA A 201 -11.98 16.55 -13.33
CA ALA A 201 -12.52 15.57 -12.40
C ALA A 201 -14.05 15.71 -12.28
N ILE A 202 -14.55 16.92 -12.04
CA ILE A 202 -16.00 17.20 -11.95
C ILE A 202 -16.71 16.84 -13.25
N ARG A 203 -16.20 17.27 -14.42
CA ARG A 203 -16.81 16.96 -15.72
C ARG A 203 -16.86 15.45 -15.97
N SER A 204 -15.81 14.71 -15.59
CA SER A 204 -15.77 13.25 -15.75
C SER A 204 -16.85 12.53 -14.93
N VAL A 205 -17.23 13.10 -13.78
CA VAL A 205 -18.32 12.57 -12.93
C VAL A 205 -19.69 12.97 -13.46
N LEU A 206 -19.89 14.26 -13.78
CA LEU A 206 -21.21 14.77 -14.18
C LEU A 206 -21.66 14.23 -15.55
N SER A 207 -20.72 13.75 -16.38
CA SER A 207 -20.98 13.09 -17.67
C SER A 207 -21.29 11.59 -17.57
N GLN A 208 -21.21 10.99 -16.38
CA GLN A 208 -21.50 9.56 -16.22
C GLN A 208 -22.95 9.22 -16.59
N LYS A 209 -23.11 8.08 -17.26
CA LYS A 209 -24.37 7.45 -17.66
C LYS A 209 -24.57 6.22 -16.79
N ALA A 210 -25.60 6.24 -15.97
CA ALA A 210 -26.02 5.13 -15.14
C ALA A 210 -27.54 5.01 -15.14
N ASP A 211 -28.05 3.79 -14.96
CA ASP A 211 -29.48 3.50 -14.81
C ASP A 211 -30.02 3.79 -13.39
N PHE A 212 -29.18 4.36 -12.53
CA PHE A 212 -29.49 4.76 -11.17
C PHE A 212 -29.15 6.23 -10.90
N LYS A 213 -29.74 6.79 -9.83
CA LYS A 213 -29.43 8.15 -9.37
C LYS A 213 -28.08 8.18 -8.67
N PHE A 214 -27.25 9.17 -8.99
CA PHE A 214 -26.01 9.45 -8.29
C PHE A 214 -25.83 10.94 -8.02
N ASN A 215 -24.93 11.26 -7.10
CA ASN A 215 -24.48 12.62 -6.85
C ASN A 215 -22.95 12.71 -6.71
N LEU A 216 -22.44 13.94 -6.63
CA LEU A 216 -21.03 14.25 -6.46
C LEU A 216 -20.86 15.06 -5.18
N ILE A 217 -20.07 14.54 -4.25
CA ILE A 217 -19.73 15.21 -2.99
C ILE A 217 -18.25 15.60 -3.03
N ILE A 218 -17.99 16.90 -3.05
CA ILE A 218 -16.64 17.45 -3.02
C ILE A 218 -16.39 18.03 -1.63
N ILE A 219 -15.29 17.60 -1.01
CA ILE A 219 -14.84 18.11 0.28
C ILE A 219 -13.61 18.96 0.02
N ASP A 220 -13.82 20.26 -0.08
CA ASP A 220 -12.75 21.25 -0.25
C ASP A 220 -12.15 21.59 1.12
N ASN A 221 -10.98 21.01 1.38
CA ASN A 221 -10.25 21.13 2.64
C ASN A 221 -9.42 22.42 2.66
N HIS A 222 -10.11 23.56 2.58
CA HIS A 222 -9.57 24.91 2.68
C HIS A 222 -8.58 25.25 1.56
N SER A 223 -8.99 25.09 0.31
CA SER A 223 -8.19 25.53 -0.83
C SER A 223 -7.99 27.05 -0.86
N THR A 224 -6.86 27.48 -1.40
CA THR A 224 -6.46 28.90 -1.47
C THR A 224 -5.91 29.30 -2.84
N ASP A 225 -6.01 28.43 -3.84
CA ASP A 225 -5.42 28.58 -5.18
C ASP A 225 -6.46 28.87 -6.27
N GLY A 226 -7.72 29.15 -5.90
CA GLY A 226 -8.84 29.29 -6.83
C GLY A 226 -9.71 28.04 -6.98
N THR A 227 -9.34 26.91 -6.35
CA THR A 227 -10.08 25.64 -6.49
C THR A 227 -11.55 25.75 -6.05
N THR A 228 -11.82 26.47 -4.97
CA THR A 228 -13.17 26.69 -4.46
C THR A 228 -14.05 27.36 -5.51
N GLU A 229 -13.55 28.43 -6.13
CA GLU A 229 -14.23 29.17 -7.19
C GLU A 229 -14.42 28.31 -8.45
N ALA A 230 -13.45 27.45 -8.77
CA ALA A 230 -13.55 26.51 -9.89
C ALA A 230 -14.64 25.45 -9.68
N ILE A 231 -14.88 25.03 -8.44
CA ILE A 231 -15.98 24.11 -8.10
C ILE A 231 -17.33 24.85 -8.24
N ASP A 232 -17.40 26.11 -7.80
CA ASP A 232 -18.61 26.92 -7.85
C ASP A 232 -19.12 27.23 -9.26
N GLU A 233 -18.28 27.07 -10.30
CA GLU A 233 -18.70 27.10 -11.71
C GLU A 233 -19.75 26.04 -12.05
N PHE A 234 -19.84 24.96 -11.26
CA PHE A 234 -20.74 23.82 -11.49
C PHE A 234 -21.95 23.80 -10.52
N LYS A 235 -22.14 24.82 -9.69
CA LYS A 235 -23.17 24.87 -8.64
C LYS A 235 -24.61 24.77 -9.12
N ASP A 236 -24.85 25.02 -10.42
CA ASP A 236 -26.19 24.93 -11.02
C ASP A 236 -26.60 23.46 -11.32
N ASP A 237 -25.66 22.51 -11.25
CA ASP A 237 -25.99 21.07 -11.30
C ASP A 237 -26.43 20.59 -9.91
N GLU A 238 -27.71 20.22 -9.78
CA GLU A 238 -28.32 19.79 -8.51
C GLU A 238 -27.67 18.54 -7.89
N ARG A 239 -26.86 17.81 -8.65
CA ARG A 239 -26.12 16.63 -8.16
C ARG A 239 -24.86 17.02 -7.40
N LEU A 240 -24.35 18.24 -7.54
CA LEU A 240 -23.12 18.67 -6.88
C LEU A 240 -23.38 19.16 -5.45
N ILE A 241 -22.64 18.60 -4.51
CA ILE A 241 -22.60 19.01 -3.10
C ILE A 241 -21.16 19.45 -2.80
N HIS A 242 -20.96 20.75 -2.67
CA HIS A 242 -19.66 21.35 -2.32
C HIS A 242 -19.62 21.63 -0.81
N LEU A 243 -18.69 20.98 -0.10
CA LEU A 243 -18.51 21.12 1.35
C LEU A 243 -17.14 21.71 1.68
N ILE A 244 -17.13 22.78 2.48
CA ILE A 244 -15.93 23.30 3.14
C ILE A 244 -16.09 22.99 4.64
N PRO A 245 -15.25 22.12 5.23
CA PRO A 245 -15.39 21.74 6.63
C PRO A 245 -15.04 22.92 7.54
N GLU A 246 -15.80 23.13 8.62
CA GLU A 246 -15.47 24.15 9.64
C GLU A 246 -14.14 23.84 10.38
N ARG A 247 -13.80 22.55 10.48
CA ARG A 247 -12.58 22.05 11.13
C ARG A 247 -11.39 22.02 10.17
N ASN A 248 -10.19 22.12 10.72
CA ASN A 248 -8.92 22.28 9.97
C ASN A 248 -7.90 21.14 10.20
N ASP A 249 -8.32 20.04 10.84
CA ASP A 249 -7.48 18.90 11.22
C ASP A 249 -7.77 17.64 10.37
N LEU A 250 -8.44 17.80 9.23
CA LEU A 250 -8.79 16.68 8.35
C LEU A 250 -7.64 16.36 7.39
N GLY A 251 -7.17 15.12 7.41
CA GLY A 251 -6.48 14.49 6.29
C GLY A 251 -7.47 13.97 5.25
N ILE A 252 -6.98 13.22 4.27
CA ILE A 252 -7.80 12.61 3.21
C ILE A 252 -8.89 11.73 3.82
N GLY A 253 -8.54 10.86 4.78
CA GLY A 253 -9.54 10.01 5.44
C GLY A 253 -10.56 10.79 6.28
N GLY A 254 -10.17 11.93 6.84
CA GLY A 254 -11.09 12.85 7.50
C GLY A 254 -12.13 13.44 6.54
N CYS A 255 -11.69 13.84 5.33
CA CYS A 255 -12.55 14.33 4.26
C CYS A 255 -13.51 13.22 3.77
N TRP A 256 -13.01 11.99 3.63
CA TRP A 256 -13.85 10.82 3.34
C TRP A 256 -14.92 10.61 4.40
N ASN A 257 -14.58 10.67 5.68
CA ASN A 257 -15.57 10.56 6.75
C ASN A 257 -16.67 11.61 6.63
N LEU A 258 -16.32 12.87 6.34
CA LEU A 258 -17.30 13.94 6.13
C LEU A 258 -18.23 13.62 4.96
N GLY A 259 -17.67 13.21 3.82
CA GLY A 259 -18.43 12.83 2.63
C GLY A 259 -19.37 11.65 2.87
N VAL A 260 -18.86 10.55 3.43
CA VAL A 260 -19.67 9.34 3.59
C VAL A 260 -20.74 9.48 4.66
N HIS A 261 -20.53 10.33 5.67
CA HIS A 261 -21.54 10.62 6.70
C HIS A 261 -22.53 11.72 6.29
N HIS A 262 -22.34 12.34 5.12
CA HIS A 262 -23.31 13.29 4.60
C HIS A 262 -24.69 12.62 4.41
N PRO A 263 -25.82 13.26 4.79
CA PRO A 263 -27.16 12.66 4.68
C PRO A 263 -27.55 12.23 3.27
N LEU A 264 -27.01 12.90 2.25
CA LEU A 264 -27.24 12.59 0.84
C LEU A 264 -26.20 11.63 0.24
N CYS A 265 -25.23 11.12 1.01
CA CYS A 265 -24.32 10.11 0.51
C CYS A 265 -25.10 8.83 0.14
N GLY A 266 -24.86 8.31 -1.05
CA GLY A 266 -25.55 7.17 -1.62
C GLY A 266 -25.14 5.83 -1.00
N LYS A 267 -25.82 4.78 -1.45
CA LYS A 267 -25.60 3.40 -0.96
C LYS A 267 -24.15 2.95 -1.17
N PHE A 268 -23.54 3.37 -2.27
CA PHE A 268 -22.13 3.15 -2.57
C PHE A 268 -21.36 4.46 -2.66
N ALA A 269 -20.25 4.56 -1.94
CA ALA A 269 -19.32 5.68 -2.03
C ALA A 269 -18.17 5.31 -2.97
N VAL A 270 -18.02 6.04 -4.07
CA VAL A 270 -17.04 5.76 -5.13
C VAL A 270 -15.98 6.86 -5.14
N GLN A 271 -14.72 6.47 -5.17
CA GLN A 271 -13.60 7.41 -5.19
C GLN A 271 -13.43 8.06 -6.57
N LEU A 272 -13.08 9.34 -6.53
CA LEU A 272 -12.27 9.97 -7.56
C LEU A 272 -11.28 10.93 -6.89
N ASP A 273 -9.99 10.79 -7.16
CA ASP A 273 -9.01 11.76 -6.68
C ASP A 273 -9.15 13.06 -7.47
N SER A 274 -8.95 14.21 -6.80
CA SER A 274 -9.25 15.55 -7.35
C SER A 274 -8.38 15.96 -8.54
N ASP A 275 -7.43 15.11 -8.87
CA ASP A 275 -6.53 15.27 -9.98
C ASP A 275 -6.54 14.13 -10.99
N ASP A 276 -7.45 13.18 -10.86
CA ASP A 276 -7.66 12.10 -11.81
C ASP A 276 -9.01 12.26 -12.54
N VAL A 277 -9.29 11.37 -13.48
CA VAL A 277 -10.57 11.35 -14.22
C VAL A 277 -11.05 9.91 -14.43
N TYR A 278 -12.37 9.73 -14.54
CA TYR A 278 -12.91 8.46 -15.04
C TYR A 278 -12.61 8.26 -16.52
N ALA A 279 -12.29 7.02 -16.89
CA ALA A 279 -11.82 6.68 -18.23
C ALA A 279 -12.91 6.78 -19.31
N HIS A 280 -14.18 6.57 -18.94
CA HIS A 280 -15.31 6.71 -19.84
C HIS A 280 -16.59 7.04 -19.05
N ASP A 281 -17.68 7.36 -19.78
CA ASP A 281 -18.97 7.74 -19.21
C ASP A 281 -19.76 6.59 -18.57
N GLY A 282 -19.26 5.35 -18.66
CA GLY A 282 -19.88 4.15 -18.06
C GLY A 282 -19.19 3.66 -16.79
N THR A 283 -18.09 4.29 -16.36
CA THR A 283 -17.30 3.86 -15.20
C THR A 283 -18.15 3.65 -13.95
N LEU A 284 -19.05 4.60 -13.63
CA LEU A 284 -19.84 4.53 -12.41
C LEU A 284 -20.81 3.35 -12.42
N GLN A 285 -21.44 3.06 -13.57
CA GLN A 285 -22.31 1.89 -13.73
C GLN A 285 -21.53 0.60 -13.45
N VAL A 286 -20.37 0.45 -14.08
CA VAL A 286 -19.50 -0.73 -13.94
C VAL A 286 -19.10 -0.95 -12.48
N MET A 287 -18.66 0.11 -11.80
CA MET A 287 -18.21 0.04 -10.41
C MET A 287 -19.36 -0.36 -9.46
N VAL A 288 -20.57 0.14 -9.69
CA VAL A 288 -21.76 -0.21 -8.87
C VAL A 288 -22.25 -1.62 -9.16
N ASN A 289 -22.30 -2.04 -10.43
CA ASN A 289 -22.71 -3.39 -10.80
C ASN A 289 -21.85 -4.47 -10.13
N ALA A 290 -20.53 -4.22 -10.02
CA ALA A 290 -19.60 -5.14 -9.38
C ALA A 290 -19.96 -5.46 -7.91
N PHE A 291 -20.58 -4.53 -7.16
CA PHE A 291 -21.05 -4.83 -5.80
C PHE A 291 -22.11 -5.92 -5.80
N TYR A 292 -23.08 -5.80 -6.70
CA TYR A 292 -24.21 -6.70 -6.81
C TYR A 292 -23.80 -8.06 -7.38
N GLU A 293 -23.04 -8.06 -8.47
CA GLU A 293 -22.62 -9.28 -9.17
C GLU A 293 -21.66 -10.14 -8.33
N GLN A 294 -20.77 -9.49 -7.57
CA GLN A 294 -19.71 -10.19 -6.83
C GLN A 294 -20.01 -10.33 -5.34
N ASN A 295 -21.11 -9.73 -4.85
CA ASN A 295 -21.48 -9.66 -3.43
C ASN A 295 -20.30 -9.25 -2.53
N CYS A 296 -19.80 -8.04 -2.74
CA CYS A 296 -18.61 -7.51 -2.07
C CYS A 296 -18.91 -6.22 -1.30
N ALA A 297 -18.08 -5.90 -0.30
CA ALA A 297 -18.25 -4.67 0.50
C ALA A 297 -17.37 -3.51 0.01
N MET A 298 -16.38 -3.83 -0.82
CA MET A 298 -15.45 -2.90 -1.44
C MET A 298 -15.17 -3.40 -2.85
N VAL A 299 -15.11 -2.49 -3.81
CA VAL A 299 -14.72 -2.78 -5.20
C VAL A 299 -13.46 -1.99 -5.51
N VAL A 300 -12.54 -2.60 -6.24
CA VAL A 300 -11.38 -1.90 -6.76
C VAL A 300 -11.26 -2.11 -8.27
N GLY A 301 -11.11 -1.01 -9.00
CA GLY A 301 -10.99 -1.06 -10.44
C GLY A 301 -9.55 -1.16 -10.94
N THR A 302 -9.46 -1.13 -12.26
CA THR A 302 -8.23 -1.07 -13.04
C THR A 302 -8.05 0.36 -13.52
N TYR A 303 -6.81 0.85 -13.45
CA TYR A 303 -6.48 2.21 -13.86
C TYR A 303 -5.35 2.23 -14.88
N MET A 304 -5.32 3.29 -15.68
CA MET A 304 -4.24 3.58 -16.62
C MET A 304 -3.46 4.77 -16.13
N MET A 305 -2.14 4.65 -16.13
CA MET A 305 -1.22 5.73 -15.83
C MET A 305 -1.14 6.67 -17.03
N THR A 306 -1.41 7.96 -16.81
CA THR A 306 -1.39 8.97 -17.87
C THR A 306 -0.56 10.18 -17.50
N ASP A 307 -0.12 10.92 -18.51
CA ASP A 307 0.37 12.29 -18.32
C ASP A 307 -0.79 13.26 -18.05
N PHE A 308 -0.48 14.56 -17.97
CA PHE A 308 -1.47 15.61 -17.76
C PHE A 308 -2.53 15.69 -18.86
N ASP A 309 -2.13 15.39 -20.10
CA ASP A 309 -2.98 15.43 -21.31
C ASP A 309 -3.73 14.10 -21.54
N MET A 310 -3.69 13.19 -20.57
CA MET A 310 -4.32 11.87 -20.58
C MET A 310 -3.71 10.87 -21.57
N ASN A 311 -2.50 11.11 -22.07
CA ASN A 311 -1.77 10.10 -22.84
C ASN A 311 -1.19 9.04 -21.91
N MET A 312 -1.26 7.77 -22.31
CA MET A 312 -0.70 6.67 -21.52
C MET A 312 0.82 6.83 -21.34
N ILE A 313 1.28 6.69 -20.10
CA ILE A 313 2.70 6.68 -19.74
C ILE A 313 3.07 5.37 -19.06
N ALA A 314 4.36 5.05 -18.99
CA ALA A 314 4.83 3.91 -18.24
C ALA A 314 4.35 3.98 -16.77
N PRO A 315 3.94 2.84 -16.17
CA PRO A 315 3.95 1.48 -16.73
C PRO A 315 2.72 1.09 -17.58
N GLY A 316 1.79 2.01 -17.84
CA GLY A 316 0.57 1.75 -18.58
C GLY A 316 -0.58 1.32 -17.67
N ILE A 317 -1.17 0.15 -17.91
CA ILE A 317 -2.35 -0.34 -17.20
C ILE A 317 -1.94 -1.08 -15.92
N ILE A 318 -2.60 -0.76 -14.81
CA ILE A 318 -2.46 -1.44 -13.52
C ILE A 318 -3.80 -2.08 -13.15
N ASP A 319 -3.87 -3.42 -13.22
CA ASP A 319 -5.11 -4.20 -13.07
C ASP A 319 -5.16 -5.06 -11.79
N HIS A 320 -4.08 -5.10 -11.01
CA HIS A 320 -3.93 -5.88 -9.78
C HIS A 320 -4.46 -7.32 -9.88
N LYS A 321 -4.07 -8.04 -10.95
CA LYS A 321 -4.44 -9.45 -11.17
C LYS A 321 -4.06 -10.39 -10.02
N GLU A 322 -3.12 -10.00 -9.17
CA GLU A 322 -2.75 -10.71 -7.94
C GLU A 322 -3.88 -10.74 -6.88
N TRP A 323 -4.96 -9.99 -7.08
CA TRP A 323 -6.12 -9.98 -6.22
C TRP A 323 -7.16 -11.04 -6.62
N THR A 324 -7.05 -12.23 -6.03
CA THR A 324 -7.96 -13.35 -6.27
C THR A 324 -8.91 -13.60 -5.08
N PRO A 325 -10.12 -14.14 -5.29
CA PRO A 325 -10.99 -14.59 -4.20
C PRO A 325 -10.32 -15.64 -3.30
N GLU A 326 -9.42 -16.46 -3.86
CA GLU A 326 -8.77 -17.57 -3.17
C GLU A 326 -7.76 -17.11 -2.12
N ASN A 327 -6.91 -16.12 -2.44
CA ASN A 327 -5.82 -15.71 -1.54
C ASN A 327 -5.52 -14.21 -1.52
N GLY A 328 -6.23 -13.39 -2.30
CA GLY A 328 -6.01 -11.94 -2.41
C GLY A 328 -5.94 -11.24 -1.05
N ARG A 329 -6.85 -11.55 -0.12
CA ARG A 329 -6.82 -10.93 1.24
C ARG A 329 -5.62 -11.28 2.10
N ASN A 330 -4.95 -12.40 1.83
CA ASN A 330 -3.69 -12.74 2.48
C ASN A 330 -2.53 -12.05 1.75
N ASN A 331 -2.55 -12.07 0.41
CA ASN A 331 -1.59 -11.36 -0.43
C ASN A 331 -1.57 -9.84 -0.17
N ALA A 332 -2.72 -9.27 0.22
CA ALA A 332 -2.91 -7.89 0.65
C ALA A 332 -1.87 -7.43 1.67
N LEU A 333 -1.49 -8.30 2.60
CA LEU A 333 -0.55 -7.99 3.67
C LEU A 333 0.90 -7.91 3.18
N ARG A 334 1.22 -8.52 2.04
CA ARG A 334 2.53 -8.47 1.39
C ARG A 334 2.70 -7.20 0.57
N ILE A 335 1.70 -6.83 -0.22
CA ILE A 335 1.79 -5.72 -1.18
C ILE A 335 1.51 -4.36 -0.52
N ASN A 336 1.86 -3.27 -1.22
CA ASN A 336 1.86 -1.90 -0.70
C ASN A 336 0.64 -1.03 -1.04
N GLY A 337 -0.32 -1.59 -1.76
CA GLY A 337 -1.57 -0.94 -2.15
C GLY A 337 -2.55 -1.96 -2.74
N LEU A 338 -3.82 -1.56 -2.86
CA LEU A 338 -4.89 -2.41 -3.39
C LEU A 338 -5.38 -1.95 -4.77
N GLY A 339 -4.93 -0.79 -5.22
CA GLY A 339 -5.33 -0.14 -6.48
C GLY A 339 -6.36 0.97 -6.33
N ALA A 340 -6.73 1.55 -7.46
CA ALA A 340 -7.72 2.61 -7.63
C ALA A 340 -8.53 2.37 -8.93
N PRO A 341 -9.74 2.96 -9.08
CA PRO A 341 -10.51 3.63 -8.06
C PRO A 341 -11.06 2.62 -7.07
N ARG A 342 -11.33 3.08 -5.85
CA ARG A 342 -11.95 2.26 -4.80
C ARG A 342 -13.39 2.71 -4.62
N ALA A 343 -14.28 1.76 -4.40
CA ALA A 343 -15.64 2.02 -4.00
C ALA A 343 -15.98 1.20 -2.76
N PHE A 344 -16.92 1.67 -1.95
CA PHE A 344 -17.30 1.05 -0.69
C PHE A 344 -18.81 1.03 -0.50
N TYR A 345 -19.31 -0.03 0.14
CA TYR A 345 -20.69 -0.05 0.65
C TYR A 345 -20.78 0.88 1.87
N THR A 346 -21.54 1.97 1.71
CA THR A 346 -21.57 3.10 2.65
C THR A 346 -21.92 2.71 4.09
N PRO A 347 -22.91 1.84 4.37
CA PRO A 347 -23.22 1.42 5.74
C PRO A 347 -22.03 0.82 6.49
N ILE A 348 -21.26 -0.07 5.85
CA ILE A 348 -20.07 -0.67 6.47
C ILE A 348 -18.98 0.39 6.62
N LEU A 349 -18.77 1.24 5.62
CA LEU A 349 -17.76 2.29 5.70
C LEU A 349 -18.02 3.29 6.84
N ARG A 350 -19.29 3.64 7.09
CA ARG A 350 -19.71 4.49 8.23
C ARG A 350 -19.42 3.83 9.58
N GLU A 351 -19.65 2.53 9.70
CA GLU A 351 -19.34 1.78 10.93
C GLU A 351 -17.83 1.75 11.21
N LEU A 352 -17.05 1.42 10.18
CA LEU A 352 -15.59 1.29 10.30
C LEU A 352 -14.89 2.63 10.54
N LYS A 353 -15.38 3.68 9.86
CA LYS A 353 -14.75 5.01 9.75
C LYS A 353 -13.39 4.94 9.08
N VAL A 354 -13.07 5.99 8.34
CA VAL A 354 -11.79 6.09 7.63
C VAL A 354 -10.72 6.66 8.59
N PRO A 355 -9.52 6.09 8.70
CA PRO A 355 -8.46 6.69 9.50
C PRO A 355 -8.17 8.13 9.06
N ASN A 356 -8.14 9.09 9.98
CA ASN A 356 -7.87 10.50 9.65
C ASN A 356 -6.36 10.72 9.39
N THR A 357 -5.90 10.29 8.23
CA THR A 357 -4.55 10.46 7.68
C THR A 357 -4.65 10.79 6.19
N SER A 358 -3.55 11.23 5.59
CA SER A 358 -3.43 11.47 4.15
C SER A 358 -2.52 10.44 3.47
N TYR A 359 -2.17 9.37 4.17
CA TYR A 359 -1.43 8.25 3.62
C TYR A 359 -1.79 6.95 4.35
N GLY A 360 -2.17 5.92 3.58
CA GLY A 360 -2.44 4.56 4.06
C GLY A 360 -3.86 4.32 4.61
N GLU A 361 -4.74 5.32 4.58
CA GLU A 361 -6.14 5.19 4.96
C GLU A 361 -6.90 4.19 4.09
N ASP A 362 -6.63 4.21 2.78
CA ASP A 362 -7.19 3.28 1.80
C ASP A 362 -6.77 1.83 2.06
N TYR A 363 -5.50 1.64 2.39
CA TYR A 363 -4.90 0.36 2.71
C TYR A 363 -5.45 -0.21 4.02
N ALA A 364 -5.63 0.65 5.04
CA ALA A 364 -6.27 0.27 6.29
C ALA A 364 -7.72 -0.18 6.09
N LEU A 365 -8.50 0.54 5.27
CA LEU A 365 -9.85 0.14 4.91
C LEU A 365 -9.84 -1.21 4.22
N GLY A 366 -9.07 -1.37 3.15
CA GLY A 366 -9.09 -2.61 2.38
C GLY A 366 -8.62 -3.83 3.17
N LEU A 367 -7.64 -3.68 4.06
CA LEU A 367 -7.28 -4.75 4.99
C LEU A 367 -8.45 -5.11 5.93
N ASN A 368 -9.15 -4.12 6.48
CA ASN A 368 -10.30 -4.34 7.36
C ASN A 368 -11.50 -4.98 6.62
N PHE A 369 -11.87 -4.46 5.45
CA PHE A 369 -12.92 -5.03 4.60
C PHE A 369 -12.58 -6.48 4.24
N SER A 370 -11.35 -6.74 3.77
CA SER A 370 -10.90 -8.07 3.35
C SER A 370 -10.88 -9.12 4.46
N ARG A 371 -10.92 -8.69 5.74
CA ARG A 371 -11.00 -9.60 6.88
C ARG A 371 -12.34 -10.33 6.94
N GLN A 372 -13.43 -9.70 6.50
CA GLN A 372 -14.79 -10.22 6.64
C GLN A 372 -15.51 -10.39 5.30
N TYR A 373 -15.23 -9.52 4.34
CA TYR A 373 -15.98 -9.42 3.09
C TYR A 373 -15.06 -9.64 1.89
N GLN A 374 -15.66 -10.09 0.79
CA GLN A 374 -14.96 -10.12 -0.48
C GLN A 374 -14.68 -8.68 -0.93
N ILE A 375 -13.51 -8.48 -1.54
CA ILE A 375 -13.21 -7.28 -2.32
C ILE A 375 -13.42 -7.64 -3.78
N GLY A 376 -14.35 -6.96 -4.44
CA GLY A 376 -14.65 -7.13 -5.86
C GLY A 376 -13.61 -6.46 -6.76
N ARG A 377 -13.50 -6.95 -7.99
CA ARG A 377 -12.57 -6.42 -9.00
C ARG A 377 -13.29 -6.03 -10.28
N VAL A 378 -12.84 -4.91 -10.85
CA VAL A 378 -13.18 -4.50 -12.21
C VAL A 378 -11.88 -4.50 -13.02
N TYR A 379 -11.81 -5.35 -14.03
CA TYR A 379 -10.59 -5.56 -14.84
C TYR A 379 -10.53 -4.69 -16.10
N GLU A 380 -11.61 -3.98 -16.43
CA GLU A 380 -11.57 -2.95 -17.47
C GLU A 380 -11.05 -1.62 -16.91
N VAL A 381 -10.38 -0.84 -17.75
CA VAL A 381 -9.82 0.46 -17.37
C VAL A 381 -10.97 1.43 -17.14
N VAL A 382 -11.21 1.77 -15.87
CA VAL A 382 -12.29 2.67 -15.46
C VAL A 382 -11.78 4.05 -15.00
N TYR A 383 -10.46 4.22 -14.90
CA TYR A 383 -9.84 5.35 -14.23
C TYR A 383 -8.51 5.73 -14.87
N LEU A 384 -8.27 7.04 -15.05
CA LEU A 384 -7.02 7.58 -15.57
C LEU A 384 -6.30 8.28 -14.42
N CYS A 385 -5.19 7.68 -13.99
CA CYS A 385 -4.35 8.22 -12.93
C CYS A 385 -3.29 9.14 -13.53
N ARG A 386 -3.50 10.45 -13.38
CA ARG A 386 -2.64 11.47 -13.99
C ARG A 386 -1.35 11.67 -13.18
N ARG A 387 -0.24 11.86 -13.90
CA ARG A 387 1.08 12.23 -13.38
C ARG A 387 1.62 13.48 -14.07
N TRP A 388 2.03 14.48 -13.29
CA TRP A 388 2.70 15.69 -13.77
C TRP A 388 3.61 16.29 -12.67
N ASP A 389 4.34 17.35 -12.99
CA ASP A 389 5.42 17.90 -12.16
C ASP A 389 5.02 18.33 -10.73
N ASP A 390 3.75 18.69 -10.48
CA ASP A 390 3.27 19.04 -9.13
C ASP A 390 2.74 17.83 -8.33
N ASN A 391 2.81 16.62 -8.87
CA ASN A 391 2.48 15.43 -8.09
C ASN A 391 3.54 15.18 -7.03
N SER A 392 3.13 15.39 -5.78
CA SER A 392 3.95 15.39 -4.58
C SER A 392 4.71 14.08 -4.27
N ASP A 393 4.52 13.03 -5.06
CA ASP A 393 5.00 11.68 -4.77
C ASP A 393 6.21 11.25 -5.61
N ALA A 394 6.62 12.02 -6.63
CA ALA A 394 7.69 11.61 -7.56
C ALA A 394 9.12 11.72 -6.99
N SER A 395 9.32 12.38 -5.83
CA SER A 395 10.64 12.51 -5.19
C SER A 395 10.54 12.72 -3.67
N LEU A 396 9.78 11.85 -2.98
CA LEU A 396 9.72 11.88 -1.53
C LEU A 396 11.10 11.59 -0.94
N ASP A 397 11.54 12.43 -0.02
CA ASP A 397 12.74 12.17 0.79
C ASP A 397 12.63 10.82 1.51
N ILE A 398 13.76 10.12 1.66
CA ILE A 398 13.83 8.76 2.21
C ILE A 398 13.18 8.70 3.60
N VAL A 399 13.35 9.75 4.43
CA VAL A 399 12.76 9.80 5.77
C VAL A 399 11.24 9.81 5.68
N LYS A 400 10.66 10.59 4.77
CA LYS A 400 9.22 10.66 4.57
C LYS A 400 8.66 9.36 4.01
N MET A 401 9.37 8.73 3.07
CA MET A 401 9.00 7.40 2.55
C MET A 401 9.05 6.32 3.64
N ASN A 402 10.09 6.33 4.49
CA ASN A 402 10.20 5.40 5.62
C ASN A 402 9.08 5.62 6.64
N ALA A 403 8.72 6.86 6.95
CA ALA A 403 7.59 7.17 7.84
C ALA A 403 6.25 6.65 7.28
N HIS A 404 6.01 6.85 5.98
CA HIS A 404 4.84 6.34 5.27
C HIS A 404 4.77 4.80 5.32
N ASN A 405 5.87 4.12 4.99
CA ASN A 405 5.97 2.67 5.03
C ASN A 405 5.82 2.11 6.45
N LEU A 406 6.38 2.80 7.45
CA LEU A 406 6.28 2.39 8.86
C LEU A 406 4.82 2.44 9.33
N TYR A 407 4.09 3.49 8.96
CA TYR A 407 2.67 3.57 9.26
C TYR A 407 1.86 2.45 8.58
N LYS A 408 2.11 2.15 7.30
CA LYS A 408 1.46 1.01 6.62
C LYS A 408 1.80 -0.32 7.29
N ASP A 409 3.03 -0.52 7.76
CA ASP A 409 3.37 -1.70 8.54
C ASP A 409 2.63 -1.74 9.87
N ARG A 410 2.35 -0.60 10.52
CA ARG A 410 1.53 -0.56 11.76
C ARG A 410 0.11 -0.99 11.50
N ILE A 411 -0.47 -0.54 10.38
CA ILE A 411 -1.76 -1.03 9.91
C ILE A 411 -1.73 -2.55 9.73
N ARG A 412 -0.71 -3.11 9.06
CA ARG A 412 -0.53 -4.57 8.93
C ARG A 412 -0.41 -5.27 10.28
N THR A 413 0.35 -4.69 11.21
CA THR A 413 0.51 -5.24 12.57
C THR A 413 -0.84 -5.37 13.27
N TRP A 414 -1.64 -4.30 13.28
CA TRP A 414 -2.96 -4.31 13.92
C TRP A 414 -3.91 -5.29 13.23
N GLU A 415 -3.89 -5.35 11.90
CA GLU A 415 -4.71 -6.31 11.17
C GLU A 415 -4.30 -7.75 11.45
N LEU A 416 -2.99 -8.07 11.45
CA LEU A 416 -2.50 -9.41 11.82
C LEU A 416 -2.93 -9.81 13.22
N GLN A 417 -2.82 -8.89 14.19
CA GLN A 417 -3.29 -9.13 15.56
C GLN A 417 -4.79 -9.44 15.59
N ALA A 418 -5.60 -8.70 14.83
CA ALA A 418 -7.03 -8.95 14.71
C ALA A 418 -7.33 -10.31 14.06
N ARG A 419 -6.63 -10.69 12.99
CA ARG A 419 -6.78 -12.00 12.33
C ARG A 419 -6.40 -13.16 13.24
N ILE A 420 -5.28 -13.04 13.97
CA ILE A 420 -4.84 -14.05 14.94
C ILE A 420 -5.88 -14.20 16.06
N ALA A 421 -6.40 -13.09 16.58
CA ALA A 421 -7.45 -13.13 17.60
C ALA A 421 -8.74 -13.76 17.07
N LEU A 422 -9.14 -13.46 15.83
CA LEU A 422 -10.29 -14.06 15.16
C LEU A 422 -10.13 -15.58 15.02
N ASN A 423 -9.00 -16.03 14.47
CA ASN A 423 -8.71 -17.45 14.27
C ASN A 423 -8.61 -18.23 15.59
N LYS A 424 -8.18 -17.58 16.68
CA LYS A 424 -8.18 -18.20 18.02
C LYS A 424 -9.58 -18.40 18.58
N LYS A 425 -10.55 -17.54 18.24
CA LYS A 425 -11.96 -17.66 18.70
C LYS A 425 -12.75 -18.72 17.92
N GLN A 426 -12.29 -19.07 16.73
CA GLN A 426 -12.94 -20.06 15.85
C GLN A 426 -12.39 -21.49 16.04
N ARG A 427 -11.34 -21.65 16.85
CA ARG A 427 -10.81 -22.95 17.30
C ARG A 427 -11.43 -23.30 18.64
#